data_AF-A0A927TIE3-F1
#
_entry.id   AF-A0A927TIE3-F1
#
_cell.length_a   1.000
_cell.length_b   1.000
_cell.length_c   1.000
_cell.angle_alpha   90.00
_cell.angle_beta   90.00
_cell.angle_gamma   90.00
#
_symmetry.space_group_name_H-M   'P 1'
#
loop_
_entity.id
_entity.type
_entity.pdbx_description
1 polymer ?
#
loop_
_entity_poly.entity_id
_entity_poly.type
_entity_poly.pdbx_seq_one_letter_code
_entity_poly.pdbx_strand_id
1 'polypeptide(L)'
;MKTGRYETSRKRRSNRSKSLALVLSLVLVIGCVAGGTLAWLNAKTDEVKNTFSTSDIGVTLEETTNTYKMIPGWTIAKDPKATVTSNSEDCYLFIKVDKSNNFDTYMDMAIDSQWTALNETNNPGVYYIKIDEDSEKNVAYNILGEGKATYENENVEYTWADNQVLVKPTVTEKMMDEANPQPTLTFTAYAVQLMKNNTTEFTEAEAWGLAQTLETAN
;
A
#
# COMPACT_ATOMS: atom_id res chain seq x y z
N MET A 1 -6.60 -86.27 -107.40
CA MET A 1 -7.27 -85.00 -107.05
C MET A 1 -7.14 -84.79 -105.54
N LYS A 2 -6.56 -83.64 -105.15
CA LYS A 2 -6.57 -82.91 -103.87
C LYS A 2 -5.94 -83.49 -102.58
N THR A 3 -5.05 -82.64 -102.07
CA THR A 3 -4.17 -82.60 -100.89
C THR A 3 -4.87 -82.24 -99.57
N GLY A 4 -4.24 -82.54 -98.42
CA GLY A 4 -4.49 -81.85 -97.14
C GLY A 4 -3.59 -82.33 -96.00
N ARG A 5 -2.86 -81.40 -95.35
CA ARG A 5 -1.82 -81.57 -94.33
C ARG A 5 -2.15 -80.63 -93.17
N TYR A 6 -2.18 -81.04 -91.88
CA TYR A 6 -2.20 -80.09 -90.75
C TYR A 6 -1.48 -80.61 -89.49
N GLU A 7 -0.66 -79.72 -88.92
CA GLU A 7 0.13 -79.82 -87.69
C GLU A 7 -0.72 -79.53 -86.43
N THR A 8 -0.28 -80.02 -85.27
CA THR A 8 -0.83 -79.67 -83.94
C THR A 8 0.08 -78.70 -83.19
N SER A 9 -0.46 -77.55 -82.74
CA SER A 9 0.26 -76.50 -82.03
C SER A 9 0.31 -76.71 -80.50
N ARG A 10 1.46 -76.39 -79.88
CA ARG A 10 1.65 -76.33 -78.42
C ARG A 10 1.15 -74.99 -77.85
N LYS A 11 0.24 -75.04 -76.88
CA LYS A 11 -0.26 -73.87 -76.12
C LYS A 11 0.77 -73.40 -75.08
N ARG A 12 1.22 -72.14 -75.17
CA ARG A 12 2.03 -71.43 -74.14
C ARG A 12 1.10 -70.82 -73.08
N ARG A 13 1.29 -71.19 -71.80
CA ARG A 13 0.55 -70.62 -70.64
C ARG A 13 1.11 -69.24 -70.29
N SER A 14 0.24 -68.23 -70.16
CA SER A 14 0.58 -66.82 -69.89
C SER A 14 0.37 -66.48 -68.40
N ASN A 15 1.39 -65.94 -67.75
CA ASN A 15 1.42 -65.53 -66.34
C ASN A 15 0.69 -64.20 -66.12
N ARG A 16 -0.60 -64.20 -65.77
CA ARG A 16 -1.36 -62.95 -65.47
C ARG A 16 -1.60 -62.67 -63.98
N SER A 17 -1.31 -63.59 -63.05
CA SER A 17 -1.66 -63.44 -61.62
C SER A 17 -0.61 -62.72 -60.76
N LYS A 18 0.67 -62.69 -61.16
CA LYS A 18 1.75 -62.11 -60.36
C LYS A 18 1.83 -60.58 -60.44
N SER A 19 1.43 -59.98 -61.57
CA SER A 19 1.38 -58.51 -61.71
C SER A 19 0.27 -57.89 -60.86
N LEU A 20 -0.87 -58.56 -60.69
CA LEU A 20 -1.98 -58.01 -59.92
C LEU A 20 -1.64 -57.90 -58.43
N ALA A 21 -0.96 -58.91 -57.88
CA ALA A 21 -0.51 -58.93 -56.50
C ALA A 21 0.57 -57.87 -56.22
N LEU A 22 1.49 -57.65 -57.17
CA LEU A 22 2.55 -56.64 -57.05
C LEU A 22 1.99 -55.20 -57.17
N VAL A 23 1.00 -54.98 -58.03
CA VAL A 23 0.29 -53.70 -58.12
C VAL A 23 -0.53 -53.45 -56.85
N LEU A 24 -1.22 -54.46 -56.32
CA LEU A 24 -1.97 -54.35 -55.07
C LEU A 24 -1.06 -54.06 -53.87
N SER A 25 0.11 -54.71 -53.77
CA SER A 25 1.07 -54.42 -52.71
C SER A 25 1.68 -53.03 -52.82
N LEU A 26 1.94 -52.55 -54.05
CA LEU A 26 2.46 -51.19 -54.27
C LEU A 26 1.40 -50.14 -53.89
N VAL A 27 0.13 -50.38 -54.21
CA VAL A 27 -1.01 -49.53 -53.83
C VAL A 27 -1.22 -49.54 -52.31
N LEU A 28 -1.04 -50.68 -51.63
CA LEU A 28 -1.12 -50.76 -50.17
C LEU A 28 0.03 -49.99 -49.48
N VAL A 29 1.27 -50.09 -50.00
CA VAL A 29 2.45 -49.39 -49.47
C VAL A 29 2.35 -47.88 -49.68
N ILE A 30 1.81 -47.41 -50.80
CA ILE A 30 1.55 -45.98 -51.05
C ILE A 30 0.38 -45.48 -50.18
N GLY A 31 -0.64 -46.31 -49.96
CA GLY A 31 -1.75 -46.02 -49.05
C GLY A 31 -1.34 -45.88 -47.58
N CYS A 32 -0.29 -46.60 -47.14
CA CYS A 32 0.27 -46.46 -45.79
C CYS A 32 1.00 -45.13 -45.55
N VAL A 33 1.53 -44.47 -46.58
CA VAL A 33 2.23 -43.17 -46.44
C VAL A 33 1.27 -41.99 -46.48
N ALA A 34 0.13 -42.12 -47.18
CA ALA A 34 -0.92 -41.11 -47.19
C ALA A 34 -1.91 -41.21 -46.00
N GLY A 35 -1.85 -42.31 -45.23
CA GLY A 35 -2.76 -42.61 -44.12
C GLY A 35 -2.17 -42.44 -42.72
N GLY A 36 -0.99 -41.84 -42.58
CA GLY A 36 -0.57 -41.32 -41.28
C GLY A 36 -1.41 -40.08 -41.00
N THR A 37 -2.55 -40.24 -40.32
CA THR A 37 -3.28 -39.11 -39.76
C THR A 37 -2.28 -38.25 -38.99
N LEU A 38 -1.90 -37.10 -39.53
CA LEU A 38 -1.30 -36.05 -38.74
C LEU A 38 -2.39 -35.70 -37.73
N ALA A 39 -2.31 -36.31 -36.53
CA ALA A 39 -3.05 -35.81 -35.40
C ALA A 39 -2.49 -34.41 -35.19
N TRP A 40 -3.19 -33.42 -35.74
CA TRP A 40 -2.96 -32.02 -35.49
C TRP A 40 -3.33 -31.78 -34.02
N LEU A 41 -2.48 -32.25 -33.11
CA LEU A 41 -2.60 -32.13 -31.66
C LEU A 41 -2.27 -30.69 -31.26
N ASN A 42 -3.03 -29.74 -31.80
CA ASN A 42 -2.94 -28.36 -31.38
C ASN A 42 -4.04 -28.13 -30.34
N ALA A 43 -3.62 -27.99 -29.09
CA ALA A 43 -4.44 -27.47 -28.02
C ALA A 43 -3.93 -26.08 -27.67
N LYS A 44 -4.81 -25.08 -27.75
CA LYS A 44 -4.58 -23.74 -27.18
C LYS A 44 -5.40 -23.70 -25.89
N THR A 45 -4.78 -23.31 -24.78
CA THR A 45 -5.53 -22.99 -23.57
C THR A 45 -6.16 -21.61 -23.73
N ASP A 46 -7.25 -21.36 -23.01
CA ASP A 46 -7.74 -20.00 -22.86
C ASP A 46 -6.67 -19.11 -22.21
N GLU A 47 -6.73 -17.81 -22.50
CA GLU A 47 -5.78 -16.83 -21.99
C GLU A 47 -6.06 -16.55 -20.51
N VAL A 48 -5.07 -16.81 -19.65
CA VAL A 48 -5.10 -16.41 -18.25
C VAL A 48 -4.57 -14.99 -18.16
N LYS A 49 -5.47 -14.02 -17.95
CA LYS A 49 -5.13 -12.61 -17.81
C LYS A 49 -5.03 -12.23 -16.32
N ASN A 50 -3.82 -11.91 -15.86
CA ASN A 50 -3.59 -11.34 -14.54
C ASN A 50 -3.53 -9.81 -14.67
N THR A 51 -4.29 -9.12 -13.81
CA THR A 51 -4.26 -7.66 -13.69
C THR A 51 -3.42 -7.31 -12.47
N PHE A 52 -2.38 -6.50 -12.65
CA PHE A 52 -1.56 -5.97 -11.57
C PHE A 52 -1.97 -4.52 -11.31
N SER A 53 -2.34 -4.20 -10.08
CA SER A 53 -2.67 -2.84 -9.64
C SER A 53 -1.45 -2.15 -9.05
N THR A 54 -1.46 -0.82 -9.07
CA THR A 54 -0.54 -0.01 -8.26
C THR A 54 -1.00 -0.02 -6.81
N SER A 55 -0.05 -0.04 -5.88
CA SER A 55 -0.28 0.20 -4.46
C SER A 55 -0.37 1.70 -4.17
N ASP A 56 -1.13 2.08 -3.15
CA ASP A 56 -1.33 3.47 -2.74
C ASP A 56 -1.42 3.59 -1.21
N ILE A 57 -1.11 4.78 -0.70
CA ILE A 57 -1.22 5.11 0.73
C ILE A 57 -1.82 6.50 0.84
N GLY A 58 -2.98 6.59 1.48
CA GLY A 58 -3.66 7.85 1.75
C GLY A 58 -3.66 8.18 3.24
N VAL A 59 -3.35 9.43 3.57
CA VAL A 59 -3.45 10.00 4.91
C VAL A 59 -4.33 11.25 4.90
N THR A 60 -5.11 11.44 5.95
CA THR A 60 -5.91 12.65 6.18
C THR A 60 -5.65 13.18 7.58
N LEU A 61 -5.74 14.51 7.71
CA LEU A 61 -5.63 15.22 8.98
C LEU A 61 -6.82 16.17 9.07
N GLU A 62 -7.63 15.99 10.11
CA GLU A 62 -8.84 16.79 10.33
C GLU A 62 -8.81 17.43 11.71
N GLU A 63 -9.35 18.64 11.82
CA GLU A 63 -9.52 19.35 13.08
C GLU A 63 -10.74 20.27 13.02
N THR A 64 -11.50 20.34 14.12
CA THR A 64 -12.61 21.29 14.25
C THR A 64 -12.07 22.69 14.54
N THR A 65 -12.18 23.59 13.55
CA THR A 65 -11.73 24.98 13.73
C THR A 65 -12.70 25.78 14.59
N ASN A 66 -12.20 26.33 15.70
CA ASN A 66 -12.96 27.19 16.61
C ASN A 66 -12.32 28.57 16.76
N THR A 67 -13.08 29.54 17.29
CA THR A 67 -12.47 30.76 17.82
C THR A 67 -11.82 30.43 19.16
N TYR A 68 -10.48 30.48 19.21
CA TYR A 68 -9.73 30.18 20.41
C TYR A 68 -9.58 31.44 21.27
N LYS A 69 -10.11 31.39 22.50
CA LYS A 69 -9.93 32.43 23.51
C LYS A 69 -9.03 31.88 24.61
N MET A 70 -7.94 32.59 24.87
CA MET A 70 -7.01 32.23 25.93
C MET A 70 -7.51 32.83 27.24
N ILE A 71 -8.14 32.00 28.08
CA ILE A 71 -8.51 32.36 29.45
C ILE A 71 -7.54 31.62 30.37
N PRO A 72 -6.77 32.31 31.24
CA PRO A 72 -5.81 31.66 32.13
C PRO A 72 -6.45 30.56 32.97
N GLY A 73 -5.80 29.39 33.02
CA GLY A 73 -6.27 28.20 33.74
C GLY A 73 -7.40 27.43 33.06
N TRP A 74 -7.89 27.88 31.90
CA TRP A 74 -8.92 27.16 31.13
C TRP A 74 -8.32 26.22 30.10
N THR A 75 -9.05 25.14 29.83
CA THR A 75 -8.77 24.25 28.71
C THR A 75 -9.41 24.77 27.42
N ILE A 76 -8.71 24.63 26.31
CA ILE A 76 -9.22 24.90 24.96
C ILE A 76 -9.38 23.59 24.22
N ALA A 77 -10.55 23.36 23.61
CA ALA A 77 -10.81 22.19 22.77
C ALA A 77 -9.97 22.27 21.47
N LYS A 78 -9.22 21.22 21.21
CA LYS A 78 -8.35 21.02 20.05
C LYS A 78 -8.37 19.54 19.70
N ASP A 79 -9.07 19.17 18.64
CA ASP A 79 -9.31 17.78 18.25
C ASP A 79 -8.63 17.38 16.92
N PRO A 80 -7.32 17.60 16.74
CA PRO A 80 -6.61 17.16 15.55
C PRO A 80 -6.53 15.64 15.51
N LYS A 81 -6.93 15.04 14.38
CA LYS A 81 -6.96 13.59 14.17
C LYS A 81 -6.31 13.21 12.86
N ALA A 82 -5.41 12.23 12.91
CA ALA A 82 -4.79 11.65 11.74
C ALA A 82 -5.45 10.31 11.40
N THR A 83 -5.74 10.07 10.13
CA THR A 83 -6.38 8.82 9.65
C THR A 83 -5.65 8.30 8.42
N VAL A 84 -5.28 7.01 8.44
CA VAL A 84 -4.87 6.28 7.23
C VAL A 84 -6.11 5.70 6.56
N THR A 85 -6.26 5.98 5.27
CA THR A 85 -7.46 5.62 4.50
C THR A 85 -7.57 4.11 4.28
N SER A 86 -8.81 3.60 4.16
CA SER A 86 -9.13 2.16 4.13
C SER A 86 -8.41 1.34 3.06
N ASN A 87 -8.07 1.92 1.92
CA ASN A 87 -7.41 1.23 0.80
C ASN A 87 -5.88 1.35 0.85
N SER A 88 -5.31 1.85 1.95
CA SER A 88 -3.87 2.02 2.06
C SER A 88 -3.18 0.69 2.35
N GLU A 89 -1.98 0.53 1.79
CA GLU A 89 -1.03 -0.50 2.21
C GLU A 89 -0.58 -0.30 3.66
N ASP A 90 0.02 -1.35 4.22
CA ASP A 90 0.66 -1.30 5.53
C ASP A 90 1.73 -0.21 5.53
N CYS A 91 1.75 0.59 6.60
CA CYS A 91 2.51 1.82 6.65
C CYS A 91 2.88 2.24 8.08
N TYR A 92 3.83 3.16 8.17
CA TYR A 92 3.95 4.02 9.33
C TYR A 92 3.12 5.27 9.11
N LEU A 93 2.23 5.56 10.07
CA LEU A 93 1.57 6.86 10.19
C LEU A 93 2.43 7.74 11.11
N PHE A 94 2.92 8.86 10.59
CA PHE A 94 3.66 9.86 11.35
C PHE A 94 2.80 11.10 11.58
N ILE A 95 3.03 11.75 12.71
CA ILE A 95 2.63 13.12 12.95
C ILE A 95 3.84 13.97 13.29
N LYS A 96 3.79 15.24 12.92
CA LYS A 96 4.71 16.28 13.35
C LYS A 96 3.92 17.36 14.05
N VAL A 97 4.35 17.69 15.26
CA VAL A 97 3.74 18.68 16.14
C VAL A 97 4.70 19.85 16.28
N ASP A 98 4.43 20.92 15.55
CA ASP A 98 5.26 22.12 15.52
C ASP A 98 4.68 23.18 16.45
N LYS A 99 5.37 23.42 17.56
CA LYS A 99 5.11 24.49 18.51
C LYS A 99 5.85 25.76 18.08
N SER A 100 5.19 26.92 18.11
CA SER A 100 5.93 28.18 18.00
C SER A 100 6.88 28.36 19.18
N ASN A 101 7.96 29.13 18.99
CA ASN A 101 8.96 29.37 20.04
C ASN A 101 8.38 29.90 21.36
N ASN A 102 7.24 30.60 21.30
CA ASN A 102 6.57 31.15 22.46
C ASN A 102 5.43 30.27 23.00
N PHE A 103 5.06 29.14 22.37
CA PHE A 103 3.92 28.32 22.77
C PHE A 103 3.98 27.91 24.25
N ASP A 104 5.12 27.37 24.69
CA ASP A 104 5.31 26.87 26.06
C ASP A 104 5.32 27.99 27.12
N THR A 105 5.31 29.26 26.72
CA THR A 105 5.08 30.40 27.62
C THR A 105 3.60 30.53 28.00
N TYR A 106 2.69 30.09 27.12
CA TYR A 106 1.26 30.35 27.24
C TYR A 106 0.43 29.11 27.52
N MET A 107 0.85 27.96 27.01
CA MET A 107 0.02 26.77 26.97
C MET A 107 0.81 25.52 27.33
N ASP A 108 0.12 24.53 27.89
CA ASP A 108 0.61 23.17 28.07
C ASP A 108 -0.28 22.20 27.28
N MET A 109 0.32 21.10 26.85
CA MET A 109 -0.33 20.07 26.05
C MET A 109 0.30 18.71 26.35
N ALA A 110 -0.43 17.64 26.01
CA ALA A 110 0.09 16.28 26.01
C ALA A 110 -0.23 15.61 24.68
N ILE A 111 0.66 14.72 24.24
CA ILE A 111 0.41 13.84 23.10
C ILE A 111 -0.31 12.61 23.60
N ASP A 112 -1.28 12.13 22.82
CA ASP A 112 -2.03 10.92 23.17
C ASP A 112 -1.07 9.73 23.31
N SER A 113 -1.26 8.94 24.36
CA SER A 113 -0.41 7.80 24.73
C SER A 113 -0.29 6.72 23.65
N GLN A 114 -1.19 6.70 22.67
CA GLN A 114 -1.12 5.79 21.52
C GLN A 114 0.07 6.09 20.59
N TRP A 115 0.63 7.29 20.64
CA TRP A 115 1.74 7.71 19.78
C TRP A 115 3.10 7.40 20.41
N THR A 116 4.01 6.86 19.60
CA THR A 116 5.40 6.64 20.01
C THR A 116 6.28 7.79 19.51
N ALA A 117 7.04 8.42 20.41
CA ALA A 117 7.97 9.50 20.04
C ALA A 117 9.14 8.98 19.20
N LEU A 118 9.41 9.62 18.07
CA LEU A 118 10.53 9.27 17.20
C LEU A 118 11.78 10.03 17.61
N ASN A 119 12.64 9.42 18.44
CA ASN A 119 13.95 9.98 18.83
C ASN A 119 13.91 11.50 19.11
N GLU A 120 13.42 11.87 20.29
CA GLU A 120 13.16 13.27 20.68
C GLU A 120 14.37 14.20 20.52
N THR A 121 15.59 13.66 20.60
CA THR A 121 16.83 14.45 20.42
C THR A 121 17.00 14.91 18.98
N ASN A 122 16.71 14.03 18.01
CA ASN A 122 17.00 14.28 16.60
C ASN A 122 15.76 14.69 15.81
N ASN A 123 14.56 14.25 16.22
CA ASN A 123 13.29 14.59 15.57
C ASN A 123 12.29 15.09 16.63
N PRO A 124 12.56 16.23 17.29
CA PRO A 124 11.63 16.78 18.27
C PRO A 124 10.25 17.02 17.65
N GLY A 125 9.20 16.62 18.36
CA GLY A 125 7.82 16.79 17.91
C GLY A 125 7.33 15.77 16.88
N VAL A 126 8.12 14.76 16.53
CA VAL A 126 7.71 13.70 15.60
C VAL A 126 7.29 12.45 16.36
N TYR A 127 6.14 11.90 16.00
CA TYR A 127 5.59 10.68 16.59
C TYR A 127 5.05 9.74 15.52
N TYR A 128 4.91 8.46 15.85
CA TYR A 128 4.45 7.47 14.89
C TYR A 128 3.58 6.36 15.51
N ILE A 129 2.81 5.73 14.63
CA ILE A 129 2.08 4.48 14.83
C ILE A 129 2.42 3.56 13.64
N LYS A 130 2.67 2.28 13.91
CA LYS A 130 2.77 1.24 12.88
C LYS A 130 1.35 0.74 12.58
N ILE A 131 0.95 0.76 11.31
CA ILE A 131 -0.32 0.25 10.82
C ILE A 131 -0.01 -0.91 9.86
N ASP A 132 -0.34 -2.11 10.29
CA ASP A 132 -0.08 -3.37 9.59
C ASP A 132 -1.36 -4.21 9.41
N GLU A 133 -1.21 -5.46 8.97
CA GLU A 133 -2.33 -6.37 8.74
C GLU A 133 -3.21 -6.63 9.98
N ASP A 134 -2.65 -6.50 11.18
CA ASP A 134 -3.36 -6.68 12.46
C ASP A 134 -4.03 -5.39 12.94
N SER A 135 -3.79 -4.28 12.27
CA SER A 135 -4.29 -2.96 12.63
C SER A 135 -5.65 -2.66 11.97
N GLU A 136 -6.55 -2.01 12.71
CA GLU A 136 -7.80 -1.50 12.12
C GLU A 136 -7.50 -0.36 11.13
N LYS A 137 -7.98 -0.49 9.89
CA LYS A 137 -7.85 0.54 8.85
C LYS A 137 -8.97 1.58 8.95
N ASN A 138 -8.71 2.81 8.49
CA ASN A 138 -9.66 3.92 8.55
C ASN A 138 -10.10 4.30 9.98
N VAL A 139 -9.17 4.15 10.94
CA VAL A 139 -9.32 4.62 12.31
C VAL A 139 -8.71 6.02 12.43
N ALA A 140 -9.47 6.92 13.07
CA ALA A 140 -9.02 8.27 13.35
C ALA A 140 -8.31 8.31 14.72
N TYR A 141 -7.01 8.61 14.70
CA TYR A 141 -6.17 8.69 15.88
C TYR A 141 -6.11 10.15 16.37
N ASN A 142 -6.61 10.40 17.60
CA ASN A 142 -6.43 11.69 18.26
C ASN A 142 -4.93 11.99 18.45
N ILE A 143 -4.50 13.21 18.15
CA ILE A 143 -3.09 13.59 18.35
C ILE A 143 -2.85 14.07 19.79
N LEU A 144 -3.82 14.80 20.36
CA LEU A 144 -3.71 15.37 21.71
C LEU A 144 -4.41 14.48 22.74
N GLY A 145 -3.70 14.17 23.82
CA GLY A 145 -4.18 13.35 24.93
C GLY A 145 -4.40 14.12 26.22
N GLU A 146 -4.91 13.41 27.22
CA GLU A 146 -5.00 13.90 28.59
C GLU A 146 -3.63 14.27 29.18
N GLY A 147 -3.63 15.23 30.10
CA GLY A 147 -2.42 15.65 30.77
C GLY A 147 -2.68 16.45 32.03
N LYS A 148 -1.59 16.77 32.72
CA LYS A 148 -1.62 17.50 33.98
C LYS A 148 -0.37 18.34 34.18
N ALA A 149 -0.54 19.47 34.86
CA ALA A 149 0.54 20.38 35.25
C ALA A 149 0.29 20.97 36.65
N THR A 150 1.37 21.26 37.37
CA THR A 150 1.32 21.93 38.68
C THR A 150 2.09 23.23 38.58
N TYR A 151 1.50 24.33 39.05
CA TYR A 151 2.14 25.65 39.03
C TYR A 151 2.42 26.12 40.46
N GLU A 152 3.68 26.51 40.69
CA GLU A 152 4.23 26.79 42.02
C GLU A 152 3.50 27.92 42.77
N ASN A 153 2.91 28.86 42.03
CA ASN A 153 2.25 30.02 42.61
C ASN A 153 1.00 29.66 43.44
N GLU A 154 0.43 28.46 43.24
CA GLU A 154 -0.85 28.08 43.84
C GLU A 154 -0.85 26.70 44.51
N ASN A 155 0.15 25.83 44.28
CA ASN A 155 0.08 24.40 44.62
C ASN A 155 -1.22 23.75 44.10
N VAL A 156 -1.71 24.21 42.95
CA VAL A 156 -2.91 23.70 42.29
C VAL A 156 -2.49 22.83 41.11
N GLU A 157 -3.05 21.63 41.06
CA GLU A 157 -2.95 20.74 39.91
C GLU A 157 -4.06 21.09 38.92
N TYR A 158 -3.66 21.29 37.67
CA TYR A 158 -4.55 21.49 36.54
C TYR A 158 -4.50 20.23 35.67
N THR A 159 -5.66 19.72 35.28
CA THR A 159 -5.81 18.55 34.41
C THR A 159 -6.61 18.92 33.17
N TRP A 160 -6.29 18.32 32.04
CA TRP A 160 -7.08 18.43 30.81
C TRP A 160 -7.32 17.04 30.23
N ALA A 161 -8.42 16.89 29.51
CA ALA A 161 -8.80 15.64 28.87
C ALA A 161 -8.16 15.52 27.46
N ASP A 162 -8.40 14.40 26.79
CA ASP A 162 -8.06 14.24 25.38
C ASP A 162 -8.65 15.36 24.53
N ASN A 163 -7.98 15.68 23.43
CA ASN A 163 -8.37 16.75 22.51
C ASN A 163 -8.48 18.13 23.20
N GLN A 164 -7.59 18.40 24.15
CA GLN A 164 -7.50 19.69 24.83
C GLN A 164 -6.06 20.17 24.98
N VAL A 165 -5.93 21.48 25.13
CA VAL A 165 -4.71 22.14 25.62
C VAL A 165 -5.07 23.01 26.81
N LEU A 166 -4.16 23.18 27.76
CA LEU A 166 -4.33 24.06 28.92
C LEU A 166 -3.71 25.42 28.64
N VAL A 167 -4.45 26.51 28.86
CA VAL A 167 -3.87 27.85 28.98
C VAL A 167 -3.28 27.98 30.37
N LYS A 168 -1.99 28.28 30.48
CA LYS A 168 -1.32 28.34 31.79
C LYS A 168 -2.00 29.39 32.68
N PRO A 169 -2.24 29.10 33.97
CA PRO A 169 -2.85 30.05 34.90
C PRO A 169 -1.97 31.29 35.15
N THR A 170 -0.68 31.21 34.82
CA THR A 170 0.27 32.32 34.92
C THR A 170 0.18 33.33 33.76
N VAL A 171 -0.56 33.01 32.69
CA VAL A 171 -0.79 33.95 31.58
C VAL A 171 -1.59 35.15 32.07
N THR A 172 -1.20 36.35 31.64
CA THR A 172 -1.92 37.59 31.94
C THR A 172 -2.45 38.23 30.67
N GLU A 173 -3.46 39.09 30.80
CA GLU A 173 -3.99 39.90 29.68
C GLU A 173 -2.86 40.66 28.96
N LYS A 174 -1.96 41.29 29.72
CA LYS A 174 -0.79 41.97 29.18
C LYS A 174 0.09 41.05 28.33
N MET A 175 0.36 39.82 28.79
CA MET A 175 1.15 38.86 28.00
C MET A 175 0.45 38.51 26.69
N MET A 176 -0.87 38.36 26.69
CA MET A 176 -1.65 38.03 25.49
C MET A 176 -1.71 39.20 24.49
N ASP A 177 -1.84 40.43 25.00
CA ASP A 177 -1.84 41.66 24.18
C ASP A 177 -0.47 41.94 23.56
N GLU A 178 0.60 41.65 24.29
CA GLU A 178 1.99 41.83 23.83
C GLU A 178 2.51 40.65 22.98
N ALA A 179 1.76 39.55 22.89
CA ALA A 179 2.15 38.36 22.14
C ALA A 179 2.28 38.65 20.63
N ASN A 180 3.52 38.68 20.13
CA ASN A 180 3.81 38.88 18.72
C ASN A 180 5.05 38.06 18.27
N PRO A 181 4.88 37.01 17.45
CA PRO A 181 3.61 36.50 16.94
C PRO A 181 2.76 35.86 18.05
N GLN A 182 1.48 35.65 17.78
CA GLN A 182 0.62 34.85 18.66
C GLN A 182 1.13 33.39 18.72
N PRO A 183 0.98 32.68 19.86
CA PRO A 183 1.43 31.31 19.97
C PRO A 183 0.65 30.40 19.01
N THR A 184 1.35 29.50 18.32
CA THR A 184 0.76 28.57 17.36
C THR A 184 1.14 27.13 17.69
N LEU A 185 0.21 26.23 17.39
CA LEU A 185 0.39 24.79 17.44
C LEU A 185 -0.07 24.23 16.10
N THR A 186 0.86 23.67 15.34
CA THR A 186 0.62 23.17 13.98
C THR A 186 0.83 21.66 13.96
N PHE A 187 -0.04 20.98 13.21
CA PHE A 187 0.01 19.53 13.03
C PHE A 187 0.17 19.21 11.56
N THR A 188 1.03 18.23 11.27
CA THR A 188 1.15 17.62 9.94
C THR A 188 1.15 16.12 10.08
N ALA A 189 0.52 15.41 9.15
CA ALA A 189 0.49 13.94 9.13
C ALA A 189 1.13 13.41 7.84
N TYR A 190 1.84 12.29 7.95
CA TYR A 190 2.48 11.61 6.83
C TYR A 190 2.21 10.12 6.93
N ALA A 191 2.13 9.44 5.80
CA ALA A 191 2.11 7.98 5.77
C ALA A 191 3.16 7.46 4.79
N VAL A 192 3.94 6.47 5.23
CA VAL A 192 5.02 5.87 4.44
C VAL A 192 4.90 4.37 4.51
N GLN A 193 4.97 3.71 3.35
CA GLN A 193 4.82 2.26 3.27
C GLN A 193 5.75 1.53 4.24
N LEU A 194 5.28 0.44 4.81
CA LEU A 194 6.02 -0.34 5.78
C LEU A 194 7.13 -1.15 5.11
N MET A 195 6.85 -1.76 3.97
CA MET A 195 7.77 -2.66 3.29
C MET A 195 8.76 -1.90 2.40
N LYS A 196 10.06 -2.07 2.64
CA LYS A 196 11.13 -1.58 1.76
C LYS A 196 11.30 -2.47 0.53
N ASN A 197 11.07 -3.77 0.71
CA ASN A 197 11.09 -4.79 -0.33
C ASN A 197 10.20 -5.98 0.11
N ASN A 198 10.23 -7.09 -0.61
CA ASN A 198 9.37 -8.26 -0.35
C ASN A 198 9.58 -8.95 1.01
N THR A 199 10.65 -8.65 1.76
CA THR A 199 11.03 -9.37 2.99
C THR A 199 11.50 -8.46 4.11
N THR A 200 11.70 -7.17 3.84
CA THR A 200 12.30 -6.22 4.78
C THR A 200 11.39 -5.02 4.95
N GLU A 201 11.04 -4.71 6.19
CA GLU A 201 10.37 -3.47 6.57
C GLU A 201 11.38 -2.31 6.63
N PHE A 202 10.91 -1.08 6.41
CA PHE A 202 11.63 0.09 6.86
C PHE A 202 11.67 0.13 8.39
N THR A 203 12.78 0.61 8.93
CA THR A 203 12.77 1.12 10.31
C THR A 203 11.98 2.43 10.37
N GLU A 204 11.48 2.78 11.55
CA GLU A 204 10.77 4.04 11.79
C GLU A 204 11.60 5.27 11.39
N ALA A 205 12.92 5.21 11.59
CA ALA A 205 13.84 6.29 11.21
C ALA A 205 14.05 6.38 9.69
N GLU A 206 14.17 5.24 8.98
CA GLU A 206 14.25 5.24 7.52
C GLU A 206 12.96 5.75 6.88
N ALA A 207 11.81 5.29 7.38
CA ALA A 207 10.50 5.73 6.91
C ALA A 207 10.30 7.23 7.13
N TRP A 208 10.69 7.76 8.30
CA TRP A 208 10.69 9.20 8.54
C TRP A 208 11.61 9.98 7.60
N GLY A 209 12.78 9.42 7.25
CA GLY A 209 13.67 9.97 6.24
C GLY A 209 12.97 10.16 4.89
N LEU A 210 12.09 9.22 4.50
CA LEU A 210 11.28 9.34 3.29
C LEU A 210 10.14 10.35 3.44
N ALA A 211 9.45 10.38 4.58
CA ALA A 211 8.36 11.32 4.85
C ALA A 211 8.83 12.78 4.68
N GLN A 212 10.04 13.11 5.15
CA GLN A 212 10.62 14.45 5.00
C GLN A 212 10.84 14.87 3.54
N THR A 213 11.03 13.92 2.63
CA THR A 213 11.14 14.25 1.20
C THR A 213 9.80 14.74 0.62
N LEU A 214 8.68 14.37 1.25
CA LEU A 214 7.35 14.86 0.87
C LEU A 214 7.13 16.33 1.27
N GLU A 215 7.79 16.81 2.34
CA GLU A 215 7.73 18.22 2.76
C GLU A 215 8.32 19.18 1.73
N THR A 216 9.28 18.71 0.92
CA THR A 216 10.03 19.56 -0.04
C THR A 216 9.46 19.53 -1.46
N ALA A 217 8.46 18.70 -1.71
CA ALA A 217 7.87 18.52 -3.04
C ALA A 217 6.64 19.41 -3.31
N ASN A 218 6.15 20.13 -2.29
CA ASN A 218 4.96 20.98 -2.34
C ASN A 218 5.27 22.48 -2.26
#